data_AF-A0A7C1HJP2-F1
#
_entry.id   AF-A0A7C1HJP2-F1
#
_cell.length_a   1.000
_cell.length_b   1.000
_cell.length_c   1.000
_cell.angle_alpha   90.00
_cell.angle_beta   90.00
_cell.angle_gamma   90.00
#
_symmetry.space_group_name_H-M   'P 1'
#
loop_
_entity.id
_entity.type
_entity.pdbx_description
1 polymer ?
#
loop_
_entity_poly.entity_id
_entity_poly.type
_entity_poly.pdbx_seq_one_letter_code
_entity_poly.pdbx_strand_id
1 'polypeptide(L)'
;MAKSNMSDPQVKKDIEENKLIAAIGYIGILCLIPLLLKPKSKFAKFHGKQGLILCIGWVINFFIGIIPVIGWILGFIGMVALIILSILGILKSLAGEYWEMPYLSEYAKKINI
;
A
#
# COMPACT_ATOMS: atom_id res chain seq x y z
N MET A 1 -12.24 -7.42 -0.39
CA MET A 1 -13.67 -7.10 -0.17
C MET A 1 -14.40 -7.33 -1.48
N ALA A 2 -15.46 -8.12 -1.49
CA ALA A 2 -16.23 -8.31 -2.71
C ALA A 2 -16.84 -6.96 -3.15
N LYS A 3 -16.85 -6.69 -4.45
CA LYS A 3 -17.40 -5.48 -5.08
C LYS A 3 -18.88 -5.21 -4.72
N SER A 4 -19.56 -6.14 -4.05
CA SER A 4 -20.98 -6.10 -3.67
C SER A 4 -21.36 -5.02 -2.64
N ASN A 5 -20.40 -4.41 -1.93
CA ASN A 5 -20.68 -3.45 -0.84
C ASN A 5 -20.33 -1.98 -1.16
N MET A 6 -19.97 -1.63 -2.40
CA MET A 6 -19.60 -0.24 -2.75
C MET A 6 -20.80 0.71 -2.90
N SER A 7 -22.02 0.20 -2.96
CA SER A 7 -23.24 1.01 -2.97
C SER A 7 -23.68 1.46 -1.57
N ASP A 8 -23.15 0.83 -0.51
CA ASP A 8 -23.45 1.15 0.89
C ASP A 8 -23.02 2.59 1.23
N PRO A 9 -23.96 3.47 1.68
CA PRO A 9 -23.64 4.84 2.07
C PRO A 9 -22.52 4.95 3.11
N GLN A 10 -22.42 4.01 4.05
CA GLN A 10 -21.39 4.02 5.09
C GLN A 10 -20.00 3.71 4.51
N VAL A 11 -19.93 2.81 3.54
CA VAL A 11 -18.68 2.49 2.82
C VAL A 11 -18.23 3.69 1.99
N LYS A 12 -19.14 4.33 1.26
CA LYS A 12 -18.82 5.55 0.48
C LYS A 12 -18.29 6.66 1.37
N LYS A 13 -18.91 6.86 2.54
CA LYS A 13 -18.46 7.85 3.53
C LYS A 13 -17.05 7.54 4.04
N ASP A 14 -16.77 6.28 4.41
CA ASP A 14 -15.43 5.85 4.85
C ASP A 14 -14.36 6.13 3.79
N ILE A 15 -14.65 5.83 2.52
CA ILE A 15 -13.74 6.10 1.39
C ILE A 15 -13.48 7.60 1.26
N GLU A 16 -14.52 8.42 1.16
CA GLU A 16 -14.37 9.86 0.92
C GLU A 16 -13.62 10.57 2.05
N GLU A 17 -13.88 10.20 3.31
CA GLU A 17 -13.19 10.78 4.47
C GLU A 17 -11.73 10.35 4.60
N ASN A 18 -11.34 9.19 4.05
CA ASN A 18 -10.03 8.59 4.33
C ASN A 18 -9.13 8.37 3.10
N LYS A 19 -9.60 8.63 1.88
CA LYS A 19 -8.82 8.37 0.64
C LYS A 19 -7.46 9.06 0.56
N LEU A 20 -7.36 10.26 1.11
CA LEU A 20 -6.10 11.00 1.17
C LEU A 20 -5.11 10.35 2.15
N ILE A 21 -5.59 9.97 3.34
CA ILE A 21 -4.76 9.33 4.38
C ILE A 21 -4.34 7.91 3.94
N ALA A 22 -5.23 7.21 3.25
CA ALA A 22 -4.92 5.93 2.62
C ALA A 22 -3.82 6.06 1.55
N ALA A 23 -3.83 7.14 0.76
CA ALA A 23 -2.82 7.40 -0.27
C ALA A 23 -1.43 7.70 0.32
N ILE A 24 -1.38 8.50 1.40
CA ILE A 24 -0.15 8.75 2.18
C ILE A 24 0.51 7.44 2.61
N GLY A 25 -0.29 6.40 2.85
CA GLY A 25 0.20 5.09 3.27
C GLY A 25 1.16 4.41 2.29
N TYR A 26 1.21 4.83 1.02
CA TYR A 26 2.14 4.27 0.03
C TYR A 26 3.51 4.95 0.00
N ILE A 27 3.72 5.97 0.83
CA ILE A 27 4.97 6.73 0.90
C ILE A 27 5.84 6.17 2.04
N GLY A 28 6.52 5.06 1.76
CA GLY A 28 7.48 4.44 2.67
C GLY A 28 6.92 4.21 4.08
N ILE A 29 7.61 4.74 5.09
CA ILE A 29 7.24 4.56 6.51
C ILE A 29 5.90 5.23 6.88
N LEU A 30 5.40 6.16 6.05
CA LEU A 30 4.10 6.80 6.28
C LEU A 30 2.92 5.84 6.14
N CYS A 31 3.14 4.59 5.71
CA CYS A 31 2.18 3.48 5.83
C CYS A 31 1.59 3.32 7.24
N LEU A 32 2.32 3.73 8.29
CA LEU A 32 1.84 3.68 9.67
C LEU A 32 0.73 4.71 9.95
N ILE A 33 0.64 5.80 9.19
CA ILE A 33 -0.38 6.85 9.39
C ILE A 33 -1.80 6.31 9.22
N PRO A 34 -2.20 5.72 8.07
CA PRO A 34 -3.54 5.14 7.95
C PRO A 34 -3.79 3.98 8.92
N LEU A 35 -2.75 3.21 9.27
CA LEU A 35 -2.88 2.07 10.19
C LEU A 35 -3.15 2.49 11.63
N LEU A 36 -2.45 3.50 12.13
CA LEU A 36 -2.50 3.93 13.52
C LEU A 36 -3.53 5.04 13.77
N LEU A 37 -3.67 5.99 12.84
CA LEU A 37 -4.55 7.15 13.04
C LEU A 37 -5.98 6.92 12.54
N LYS A 38 -6.19 5.96 11.62
CA LYS A 38 -7.51 5.61 11.10
C LYS A 38 -7.89 4.14 11.35
N PRO A 39 -7.77 3.62 12.60
CA PRO A 39 -7.93 2.19 12.88
C PRO A 39 -9.35 1.66 12.69
N LYS A 40 -10.35 2.56 12.63
CA LYS A 40 -11.76 2.25 12.37
C LYS A 40 -12.12 2.25 10.88
N SER A 41 -11.29 2.87 10.03
CA SER A 41 -11.52 2.93 8.59
C SER A 41 -11.07 1.63 7.94
N LYS A 42 -12.00 0.93 7.28
CA LYS A 42 -11.65 -0.30 6.56
C LYS A 42 -10.86 0.05 5.29
N PHE A 43 -11.19 1.17 4.65
CA PHE A 43 -10.47 1.66 3.47
C PHE A 43 -9.02 2.04 3.79
N ALA A 44 -8.82 2.86 4.84
CA ALA A 44 -7.47 3.27 5.25
C ALA A 44 -6.62 2.08 5.67
N LYS A 45 -7.18 1.14 6.45
CA LYS A 45 -6.47 -0.07 6.84
C LYS A 45 -6.10 -0.94 5.65
N PHE A 46 -6.99 -1.07 4.66
CA PHE A 46 -6.72 -1.86 3.46
C PHE A 46 -5.49 -1.33 2.70
N HIS A 47 -5.47 -0.04 2.35
CA HIS A 47 -4.32 0.56 1.66
C HIS A 47 -3.08 0.66 2.56
N GLY A 48 -3.26 0.94 3.86
CA GLY A 48 -2.16 1.01 4.83
C GLY A 48 -1.41 -0.31 4.98
N LYS A 49 -2.11 -1.45 4.99
CA LYS A 49 -1.47 -2.79 5.02
C LYS A 49 -0.64 -3.05 3.76
N GLN A 50 -1.14 -2.67 2.59
CA GLN A 50 -0.37 -2.78 1.34
C GLN A 50 0.84 -1.85 1.34
N GLY A 51 0.68 -0.62 1.84
CA GLY A 51 1.76 0.33 2.06
C GLY A 51 2.86 -0.21 2.99
N LEU A 52 2.48 -0.95 4.04
CA LEU A 52 3.43 -1.59 4.95
C LEU A 52 4.24 -2.70 4.25
N ILE A 53 3.58 -3.55 3.45
CA ILE A 53 4.29 -4.55 2.64
C ILE A 53 5.24 -3.88 1.65
N LEU A 54 4.82 -2.78 1.02
CA LEU A 54 5.66 -2.02 0.11
C LEU A 54 6.87 -1.40 0.83
N CYS A 55 6.68 -0.87 2.04
CA CYS A 55 7.74 -0.35 2.90
C CYS A 55 8.75 -1.45 3.27
N ILE A 56 8.30 -2.66 3.57
CA ILE A 56 9.18 -3.82 3.80
C ILE A 56 9.96 -4.15 2.52
N GLY A 57 9.31 -4.10 1.35
CA GLY A 57 9.96 -4.28 0.05
C GLY A 57 11.10 -3.28 -0.18
N TRP A 58 10.91 -2.00 0.20
CA TRP A 58 11.97 -0.99 0.15
C TRP A 58 13.17 -1.34 1.02
N VAL A 59 12.94 -1.83 2.24
CA VAL A 59 14.02 -2.28 3.15
C VAL A 59 14.78 -3.45 2.55
N ILE A 60 14.08 -4.45 1.99
CA ILE A 60 14.71 -5.60 1.33
C ILE A 60 15.55 -5.14 0.12
N ASN A 61 15.01 -4.26 -0.72
CA ASN A 61 15.71 -3.74 -1.90
C ASN A 61 16.98 -2.96 -1.52
N PHE A 62 16.95 -2.22 -0.41
CA PHE A 62 18.13 -1.54 0.13
C PHE A 62 19.26 -2.52 0.43
N PHE A 63 18.97 -3.64 1.11
CA PHE A 63 20.00 -4.65 1.40
C PHE A 63 20.51 -5.37 0.15
N ILE A 64 19.65 -5.63 -0.85
CA ILE A 64 20.08 -6.17 -2.16
C ILE A 64 21.10 -5.24 -2.82
N GLY A 65 20.88 -3.93 -2.75
CA GLY A 65 21.77 -2.92 -3.33
C GLY A 65 23.18 -2.85 -2.72
N ILE A 66 23.44 -3.51 -1.58
CA ILE A 66 24.78 -3.58 -0.98
C ILE A 66 25.71 -4.51 -1.76
N ILE A 67 25.15 -5.54 -2.43
CA ILE A 67 25.94 -6.54 -3.16
C ILE A 67 26.46 -5.91 -4.47
N PRO A 68 27.80 -5.85 -4.70
CA PRO A 68 28.35 -5.27 -5.91
C PRO A 68 27.89 -5.99 -7.18
N VAL A 69 27.77 -5.23 -8.27
CA VAL A 69 27.41 -5.71 -9.63
C VAL A 69 25.99 -6.28 -9.71
N ILE A 70 25.74 -7.48 -9.16
CA ILE A 70 24.44 -8.16 -9.26
C ILE A 70 23.38 -7.44 -8.41
N GLY A 71 23.74 -7.07 -7.18
CA GLY A 71 22.83 -6.38 -6.28
C GLY A 71 22.44 -4.98 -6.77
N TRP A 72 23.34 -4.30 -7.49
CA TRP A 72 23.02 -3.01 -8.11
C TRP A 72 21.99 -3.14 -9.23
N ILE A 73 22.14 -4.14 -10.10
CA ILE A 73 21.19 -4.39 -11.19
C ILE A 73 19.83 -4.78 -10.62
N LEU A 74 19.79 -5.76 -9.71
CA LEU A 74 18.54 -6.20 -9.08
C LEU A 74 17.91 -5.09 -8.23
N GLY A 75 18.72 -4.33 -7.50
CA GLY A 75 18.29 -3.21 -6.67
C GLY A 75 17.70 -2.07 -7.48
N PHE A 76 18.24 -1.79 -8.67
CA PHE A 76 17.68 -0.81 -9.59
C PHE A 76 16.32 -1.27 -10.16
N ILE A 77 16.23 -2.52 -10.62
CA ILE A 77 14.97 -3.10 -11.13
C ILE A 77 13.90 -3.10 -10.03
N GLY A 78 14.27 -3.55 -8.83
CA GLY A 78 13.37 -3.57 -7.67
C GLY A 78 12.91 -2.17 -7.27
N MET A 79 13.82 -1.18 -7.25
CA MET A 79 13.48 0.22 -7.00
C MET A 79 12.43 0.74 -7.99
N VAL A 80 12.63 0.51 -9.30
CA VAL A 80 11.66 0.93 -10.33
C VAL A 80 10.30 0.27 -10.11
N ALA A 81 10.27 -1.04 -9.85
CA ALA A 81 9.03 -1.76 -9.59
C ALA A 81 8.30 -1.23 -8.35
N LEU A 82 9.02 -0.98 -7.25
CA LEU A 82 8.45 -0.45 -6.00
C LEU A 82 7.88 0.98 -6.18
N ILE A 83 8.54 1.83 -6.97
CA ILE A 83 8.04 3.18 -7.31
C ILE A 83 6.73 3.08 -8.08
N ILE A 84 6.67 2.22 -9.11
CA ILE A 84 5.46 2.02 -9.90
C ILE A 84 4.31 1.55 -9.01
N LEU A 85 4.54 0.56 -8.15
CA LEU A 85 3.52 0.05 -7.23
C LEU A 85 3.07 1.10 -6.20
N SER A 86 3.98 1.96 -5.72
CA SER A 86 3.65 3.09 -4.85
C SER A 86 2.71 4.07 -5.55
N ILE A 87 3.06 4.50 -6.77
CA ILE A 87 2.26 5.44 -7.57
C ILE A 87 0.88 4.86 -7.88
N LEU A 88 0.81 3.59 -8.30
CA LEU A 88 -0.48 2.93 -8.56
C LEU A 88 -1.33 2.85 -7.29
N GLY A 89 -0.72 2.52 -6.15
CA GLY A 89 -1.40 2.49 -4.85
C GLY A 89 -1.98 3.86 -4.46
N ILE A 90 -1.22 4.93 -4.67
CA ILE A 90 -1.67 6.32 -4.45
C ILE A 90 -2.86 6.64 -5.35
N LEU A 91 -2.72 6.46 -6.67
CA LEU A 91 -3.77 6.78 -7.63
C LEU A 91 -5.06 5.99 -7.36
N LYS A 92 -4.94 4.71 -7.05
CA LYS A 92 -6.08 3.85 -6.74
C LYS A 92 -6.75 4.20 -5.41
N SER A 93 -5.96 4.57 -4.41
CA SER A 93 -6.50 5.10 -3.15
C SER A 93 -7.29 6.39 -3.38
N LEU A 94 -6.74 7.33 -4.14
CA LEU A 94 -7.40 8.61 -4.44
C LEU A 94 -8.66 8.44 -5.30
N ALA A 95 -8.70 7.42 -6.16
CA ALA A 95 -9.88 7.02 -6.92
C ALA A 95 -10.94 6.30 -6.05
N GLY A 96 -10.66 6.02 -4.78
CA GLY A 96 -11.57 5.31 -3.87
C GLY A 96 -11.69 3.81 -4.17
N GLU A 97 -10.73 3.23 -4.88
CA GLU A 97 -10.76 1.83 -5.28
C GLU A 97 -10.04 0.93 -4.26
N TYR A 98 -10.71 -0.15 -3.82
CA TYR A 98 -10.06 -1.26 -3.10
C TYR A 98 -9.17 -2.09 -4.04
N TRP A 99 -8.09 -1.49 -4.53
CA TRP A 99 -7.16 -2.11 -5.46
C TRP A 99 -6.19 -3.04 -4.72
N GLU A 100 -6.23 -4.32 -5.08
CA GLU A 100 -5.29 -5.30 -4.58
C GLU A 100 -3.98 -5.22 -5.36
N MET A 101 -2.89 -4.92 -4.65
CA MET A 101 -1.56 -4.86 -5.26
C MET A 101 -1.18 -6.23 -5.83
N PRO A 102 -0.72 -6.31 -7.09
CA PRO A 102 -0.34 -7.58 -7.70
C PRO A 102 0.80 -8.22 -6.92
N TYR A 103 0.74 -9.55 -6.75
CA TYR A 103 1.69 -10.40 -6.03
C TYR A 103 1.84 -10.15 -4.52
N LEU A 104 1.60 -8.92 -4.03
CA LEU A 104 1.89 -8.53 -2.65
C LEU A 104 0.64 -8.43 -1.75
N SER A 105 -0.55 -8.32 -2.34
CA SER A 105 -1.81 -8.19 -1.59
C SER A 105 -2.12 -9.39 -0.68
N GLU A 106 -1.65 -10.59 -1.02
CA GLU A 106 -1.83 -11.78 -0.17
C GLU A 106 -1.10 -11.66 1.17
N TYR A 107 0.08 -11.06 1.19
CA TYR A 107 0.82 -10.81 2.44
C TYR A 107 0.15 -9.73 3.27
N ALA A 108 -0.37 -8.67 2.63
CA ALA A 108 -1.12 -7.61 3.30
C ALA A 108 -2.37 -8.16 4.02
N LYS A 109 -3.08 -9.12 3.41
CA LYS A 109 -4.26 -9.79 3.99
C LYS A 109 -3.94 -10.58 5.26
N LYS A 110 -2.71 -11.06 5.42
CA LYS A 110 -2.27 -11.83 6.61
C LYS A 110 -1.97 -10.96 7.82
N ILE A 111 -1.87 -9.65 7.66
CA ILE A 111 -1.60 -8.72 8.77
C ILE A 111 -2.88 -8.54 9.60
N ASN A 112 -2.88 -9.06 10.82
CA ASN A 112 -4.01 -8.94 11.75
C ASN A 112 -3.88 -7.71 12.65
N ILE A 113 -4.18 -6.54 12.07
CA ILE A 113 -4.28 -5.24 12.76
C ILE A 113 -5.50 -4.46 12.29
#